data_AF-A0A261KLV5-F1
#
_entry.id   AF-A0A261KLV5-F1
#
_cell.length_a   1.000
_cell.length_b   1.000
_cell.length_c   1.000
_cell.angle_alpha   90.00
_cell.angle_beta   90.00
_cell.angle_gamma   90.00
#
_symmetry.space_group_name_H-M   'P 1'
#
loop_
_entity.id
_entity.type
_entity.pdbx_description
1 polymer ?
#
loop_
_entity_poly.entity_id
_entity_poly.type
_entity_poly.pdbx_seq_one_letter_code
_entity_poly.pdbx_strand_id
1 'polypeptide(L)'
;MEFVLSLITLIIVSTLIICNQERQVVKFEKEKLLPILDRLYRNPNSREKHQQFIQALGALDAKIKKYKEGWGNGYSYTPGKLITEKLLKHTSQKPQDILAHERVLEVLKRADSPSDLMLEGMLKHLAVYPQDRLAHQRLAICASKVQHLLQTDTDIINPLIDYLNTNPLNSGVQKIFMQCVTHIMLLSESERQRIYDTALEILQDNPASSTAKQFVLTIGRWHFGKSRKGGKPSIYDEQRIQNDILARVS
;
A
#
# COMPACT_ATOMS: atom_id res chain seq x y z
N MET A 1 -33.25 -1.44 -31.31
CA MET A 1 -33.52 -0.56 -30.15
C MET A 1 -33.77 -1.35 -28.88
N GLU A 2 -34.63 -2.39 -28.90
CA GLU A 2 -34.96 -3.20 -27.71
C GLU A 2 -33.76 -3.89 -27.05
N PHE A 3 -32.84 -4.46 -27.84
CA PHE A 3 -31.60 -5.07 -27.29
C PHE A 3 -30.71 -4.08 -26.54
N VAL A 4 -30.66 -2.83 -26.97
CA VAL A 4 -29.84 -1.78 -26.34
C VAL A 4 -30.47 -1.37 -25.00
N LEU A 5 -31.80 -1.22 -24.96
CA LEU A 5 -32.55 -0.95 -23.73
C LEU A 5 -32.43 -2.07 -22.69
N SER A 6 -32.49 -3.32 -23.12
CA SER A 6 -32.30 -4.49 -22.25
C SER A 6 -30.88 -4.55 -21.68
N LEU A 7 -29.86 -4.27 -22.50
CA LEU A 7 -28.47 -4.23 -22.04
C LEU A 7 -28.22 -3.10 -21.03
N ILE A 8 -28.74 -1.90 -21.28
CA ILE A 8 -28.63 -0.76 -20.35
C ILE A 8 -29.31 -1.09 -19.02
N THR A 9 -30.51 -1.69 -19.06
CA THR A 9 -31.23 -2.08 -17.84
C THR A 9 -30.46 -3.12 -17.03
N LEU A 10 -29.87 -4.11 -17.69
CA LEU A 10 -29.02 -5.13 -17.06
C LEU A 10 -27.80 -4.49 -16.38
N ILE A 11 -27.15 -3.53 -17.03
CA ILE A 11 -26.01 -2.78 -16.46
C ILE A 11 -26.46 -2.02 -15.21
N ILE A 12 -27.54 -1.24 -15.30
CA ILE A 12 -28.05 -0.44 -14.16
C ILE A 12 -28.39 -1.34 -12.96
N VAL A 13 -29.12 -2.44 -13.18
CA VAL A 13 -29.49 -3.38 -12.11
C VAL A 13 -28.25 -4.01 -11.49
N SER A 14 -27.28 -4.41 -12.31
CA SER A 14 -26.01 -4.98 -11.83
C SER A 14 -25.23 -3.97 -10.97
N THR A 15 -25.14 -2.71 -11.42
CA THR A 15 -24.50 -1.63 -10.65
C THR A 15 -25.21 -1.36 -9.32
N LEU A 16 -26.55 -1.28 -9.32
CA LEU A 16 -27.33 -1.06 -8.09
C LEU A 16 -27.15 -2.18 -7.07
N ILE A 17 -27.06 -3.44 -7.52
CA ILE A 17 -26.81 -4.60 -6.67
C ILE A 17 -25.41 -4.51 -6.04
N ILE A 18 -24.37 -4.21 -6.84
CA ILE A 18 -23.00 -4.05 -6.35
C ILE A 18 -22.96 -2.94 -5.28
N CYS A 19 -23.55 -1.77 -5.55
CA CYS A 19 -23.62 -0.67 -4.58
C CYS A 19 -24.35 -1.06 -3.28
N ASN A 20 -25.40 -1.89 -3.36
CA ASN A 20 -26.10 -2.35 -2.16
C ASN A 20 -25.24 -3.32 -1.33
N GLN A 21 -24.45 -4.19 -1.97
CA GLN A 21 -23.54 -5.11 -1.29
C GLN A 21 -22.44 -4.34 -0.55
N GLU A 22 -21.81 -3.36 -1.20
CA GLU A 22 -20.82 -2.48 -0.57
C GLU A 22 -21.41 -1.78 0.66
N ARG A 23 -22.64 -1.23 0.54
CA ARG A 23 -23.34 -0.63 1.69
C ARG A 23 -23.55 -1.61 2.83
N GLN A 24 -23.85 -2.87 2.55
CA GLN A 24 -24.03 -3.89 3.59
C GLN A 24 -22.73 -4.29 4.29
N VAL A 25 -21.61 -4.26 3.58
CA VAL A 25 -20.27 -4.47 4.18
C VAL A 25 -19.87 -3.27 5.04
N VAL A 26 -20.01 -2.05 4.53
CA VAL A 26 -19.76 -0.82 5.30
C VAL A 26 -20.65 -0.74 6.54
N LYS A 27 -21.92 -1.16 6.43
CA LYS A 27 -22.84 -1.24 7.58
C LYS A 27 -22.34 -2.24 8.62
N PHE A 28 -21.89 -3.42 8.20
CA PHE A 28 -21.33 -4.42 9.10
C PHE A 28 -20.08 -3.90 9.84
N GLU A 29 -19.16 -3.27 9.11
CA GLU A 29 -17.97 -2.63 9.67
C GLU A 29 -18.33 -1.63 10.79
N LYS A 30 -19.31 -0.76 10.53
CA LYS A 30 -19.78 0.24 11.51
C LYS A 30 -20.46 -0.38 12.71
N GLU A 31 -21.28 -1.41 12.53
CA GLU A 31 -22.10 -1.97 13.61
C GLU A 31 -21.35 -3.02 14.45
N LYS A 32 -20.39 -3.74 13.86
CA LYS A 32 -19.73 -4.88 14.51
C LYS A 32 -18.26 -4.62 14.82
N LEU A 33 -17.49 -4.04 13.89
CA LEU A 33 -16.05 -3.85 14.08
C LEU A 33 -15.74 -2.55 14.84
N LEU A 34 -16.41 -1.45 14.49
CA LEU A 34 -16.16 -0.15 15.09
C LEU A 34 -16.32 -0.13 16.63
N PRO A 35 -17.39 -0.72 17.22
CA PRO A 35 -17.54 -0.72 18.67
C PRO A 35 -16.46 -1.54 19.39
N ILE A 36 -15.96 -2.60 18.76
CA ILE A 36 -14.85 -3.41 19.30
C ILE A 36 -13.57 -2.58 19.28
N LEU A 37 -13.30 -1.88 18.17
CA LEU A 37 -12.14 -0.98 18.05
C LEU A 37 -12.19 0.16 19.07
N ASP A 38 -13.35 0.73 19.34
CA ASP A 38 -13.51 1.76 20.38
C ASP A 38 -13.21 1.22 21.79
N ARG A 39 -13.65 -0.01 22.07
CA ARG A 39 -13.34 -0.68 23.35
C ARG A 39 -11.86 -1.07 23.44
N LEU A 40 -11.23 -1.44 22.33
CA LEU A 40 -9.80 -1.72 22.24
C LEU A 40 -8.97 -0.45 22.43
N TYR A 41 -9.44 0.69 21.94
CA TYR A 41 -8.77 1.96 22.17
C TYR A 41 -8.64 2.29 23.67
N ARG A 42 -9.69 1.99 24.45
CA ARG A 42 -9.71 2.17 25.90
C ARG A 42 -8.87 1.13 26.67
N ASN A 43 -8.76 -0.09 26.16
CA ASN A 43 -7.92 -1.14 26.76
C ASN A 43 -7.23 -1.95 25.64
N PRO A 44 -6.03 -1.51 25.20
CA PRO A 44 -5.37 -2.00 23.99
C PRO A 44 -4.82 -3.43 24.10
N ASN A 45 -4.41 -3.80 25.31
CA ASN A 45 -3.76 -5.08 25.61
C ASN A 45 -4.76 -6.19 25.95
N SER A 46 -6.06 -5.92 25.79
CA SER A 46 -7.10 -6.91 26.06
C SER A 46 -7.09 -8.00 24.98
N ARG A 47 -6.53 -9.16 25.33
CA ARG A 47 -6.53 -10.37 24.47
C ARG A 47 -7.95 -10.79 24.09
N GLU A 48 -8.88 -10.72 25.04
CA GLU A 48 -10.29 -11.04 24.81
C GLU A 48 -10.90 -10.14 23.71
N LYS A 49 -10.70 -8.82 23.80
CA LYS A 49 -11.20 -7.89 22.79
C LYS A 49 -10.49 -8.06 21.44
N HIS A 50 -9.21 -8.43 21.45
CA HIS A 50 -8.49 -8.80 20.23
C HIS A 50 -9.15 -10.04 19.60
N GLN A 51 -9.44 -11.09 20.36
CA GLN A 51 -10.16 -12.27 19.86
C GLN A 51 -11.55 -11.93 19.33
N GLN A 52 -12.32 -11.07 20.02
CA GLN A 52 -13.60 -10.56 19.53
C GLN A 52 -13.46 -9.87 18.18
N PHE A 53 -12.40 -9.08 17.99
CA PHE A 53 -12.11 -8.44 16.71
C PHE A 53 -11.80 -9.46 15.61
N ILE A 54 -10.97 -10.47 15.88
CA ILE A 54 -10.67 -11.56 14.94
C ILE A 54 -11.93 -12.35 14.56
N GLN A 55 -12.80 -12.66 15.52
CA GLN A 55 -14.08 -13.33 15.27
C GLN A 55 -14.99 -12.47 14.40
N ALA A 56 -15.06 -11.17 14.65
CA ALA A 56 -15.85 -10.25 13.84
C ALA A 56 -15.30 -10.14 12.40
N LEU A 57 -13.98 -10.21 12.20
CA LEU A 57 -13.38 -10.32 10.87
C LEU A 57 -13.75 -11.64 10.19
N GLY A 58 -13.76 -12.77 10.90
CA GLY A 58 -14.22 -14.04 10.33
C GLY A 58 -15.69 -14.03 9.89
N ALA A 59 -16.55 -13.34 10.63
CA ALA A 59 -17.94 -13.12 10.22
C ALA A 59 -18.06 -12.21 8.99
N LEU A 60 -17.17 -11.22 8.86
CA LEU A 60 -17.07 -10.40 7.65
C LEU A 60 -16.63 -11.24 6.46
N ASP A 61 -15.63 -12.12 6.62
CA ASP A 61 -15.15 -13.02 5.55
C ASP A 61 -16.28 -13.92 5.03
N ALA A 62 -17.07 -14.51 5.93
CA ALA A 62 -18.22 -15.33 5.56
C ALA A 62 -19.26 -14.53 4.74
N LYS A 63 -19.46 -13.25 5.09
CA LYS A 63 -20.37 -12.35 4.38
C LYS A 63 -19.85 -11.99 2.99
N ILE A 64 -18.56 -11.65 2.87
CA ILE A 64 -17.87 -11.37 1.60
C ILE A 64 -17.90 -12.61 0.70
N LYS A 65 -17.59 -13.79 1.25
CA LYS A 65 -17.60 -15.06 0.52
C LYS A 65 -18.98 -15.35 -0.08
N LYS A 66 -20.06 -15.13 0.67
CA LYS A 66 -21.43 -15.27 0.17
C LYS A 66 -21.72 -14.35 -1.03
N TYR A 67 -21.13 -13.15 -1.07
CA TYR A 67 -21.27 -12.24 -2.21
C TYR A 67 -20.46 -12.70 -3.42
N LYS A 68 -19.23 -13.19 -3.20
CA LYS A 68 -18.36 -13.74 -4.27
C LYS A 68 -18.94 -15.02 -4.90
N GLU A 69 -19.51 -15.93 -4.09
CA GLU A 69 -20.06 -17.20 -4.56
C GLU A 69 -21.41 -17.05 -5.30
N GLY A 70 -22.23 -16.07 -4.90
CA GLY A 70 -23.58 -15.91 -5.47
C GLY A 70 -23.63 -15.33 -6.88
N TRP A 71 -22.61 -14.56 -7.30
CA TRP A 71 -22.71 -13.71 -8.50
C TRP A 71 -21.40 -13.61 -9.31
N GLY A 72 -20.43 -14.50 -9.04
CA GLY A 72 -19.10 -14.49 -9.66
C GLY A 72 -18.11 -13.53 -8.97
N ASN A 73 -16.86 -13.55 -9.43
CA ASN A 73 -15.71 -12.84 -8.85
C ASN A 73 -15.78 -11.30 -8.87
N GLY A 74 -16.96 -10.68 -9.05
CA GLY A 74 -17.10 -9.24 -9.24
C GLY A 74 -17.01 -8.38 -7.96
N TYR A 75 -17.15 -8.98 -6.76
CA TYR A 75 -17.06 -8.23 -5.51
C TYR A 75 -15.61 -8.23 -4.98
N SER A 76 -15.02 -7.05 -4.84
CA SER A 76 -13.69 -6.84 -4.22
C SER A 76 -13.85 -6.15 -2.87
N TYR A 77 -13.18 -6.67 -1.84
CA TYR A 77 -13.19 -6.07 -0.51
C TYR A 77 -12.01 -5.13 -0.30
N THR A 78 -12.33 -3.87 -0.02
CA THR A 78 -11.41 -2.84 0.47
C THR A 78 -11.86 -2.40 1.88
N PRO A 79 -10.98 -2.37 2.89
CA PRO A 79 -11.33 -1.95 4.24
C PRO A 79 -11.87 -0.52 4.29
N GLY A 80 -12.98 -0.31 5.00
CA GLY A 80 -13.61 0.99 5.10
C GLY A 80 -12.76 2.03 5.83
N LYS A 81 -12.88 3.30 5.40
CA LYS A 81 -12.14 4.46 5.91
C LYS A 81 -12.08 4.53 7.45
N LEU A 82 -13.22 4.39 8.13
CA LEU A 82 -13.31 4.53 9.59
C LEU A 82 -12.51 3.47 10.35
N ILE A 83 -12.48 2.22 9.85
CA ILE A 83 -11.70 1.14 10.47
C ILE A 83 -10.21 1.42 10.26
N THR A 84 -9.84 1.77 9.03
CA THR A 84 -8.47 2.12 8.64
C THR A 84 -7.92 3.24 9.53
N GLU A 85 -8.66 4.35 9.69
CA GLU A 85 -8.24 5.48 10.54
C GLU A 85 -8.01 5.06 11.99
N LYS A 86 -8.93 4.30 12.59
CA LYS A 86 -8.79 3.86 13.99
C LYS A 86 -7.61 2.93 14.19
N LEU A 87 -7.41 1.98 13.29
CA LEU A 87 -6.30 1.03 13.38
C LEU A 87 -4.95 1.74 13.25
N LEU A 88 -4.80 2.63 12.26
CA LEU A 88 -3.56 3.38 12.04
C LEU A 88 -3.29 4.38 13.17
N LYS A 89 -4.33 5.07 13.67
CA LYS A 89 -4.21 5.97 14.83
C LYS A 89 -3.71 5.21 16.05
N HIS A 90 -4.22 4.01 16.30
CA HIS A 90 -3.79 3.18 17.42
C HIS A 90 -2.31 2.84 17.30
N THR A 91 -1.86 2.28 16.17
CA THR A 91 -0.44 1.90 16.01
C THR A 91 0.48 3.10 16.04
N SER A 92 0.01 4.28 15.63
CA SER A 92 0.80 5.51 15.73
C SER A 92 0.95 6.03 17.15
N GLN A 93 -0.06 5.84 18.00
CA GLN A 93 0.00 6.25 19.41
C GLN A 93 0.72 5.21 20.29
N LYS A 94 0.72 3.94 19.88
CA LYS A 94 1.35 2.83 20.61
C LYS A 94 2.12 1.92 19.65
N PRO A 95 3.27 2.35 19.10
CA PRO A 95 4.07 1.57 18.13
C PRO A 95 4.60 0.24 18.67
N GLN A 96 4.62 0.07 19.99
CA GLN A 96 5.04 -1.15 20.67
C GLN A 96 3.90 -2.15 20.94
N ASP A 97 2.64 -1.79 20.68
CA ASP A 97 1.50 -2.68 20.90
C ASP A 97 1.39 -3.73 19.78
N ILE A 98 2.02 -4.88 19.99
CA ILE A 98 2.02 -6.03 19.07
C ILE A 98 0.59 -6.38 18.60
N LEU A 99 -0.40 -6.37 19.49
CA LEU A 99 -1.77 -6.72 19.13
C LEU A 99 -2.39 -5.68 18.18
N ALA A 100 -1.98 -4.40 18.26
CA ALA A 100 -2.41 -3.38 17.32
C ALA A 100 -1.84 -3.60 15.93
N HIS A 101 -0.57 -4.00 15.83
CA HIS A 101 0.05 -4.37 14.57
C HIS A 101 -0.59 -5.60 13.95
N GLU A 102 -0.86 -6.64 14.75
CA GLU A 102 -1.57 -7.84 14.31
C GLU A 102 -2.96 -7.52 13.77
N ARG A 103 -3.73 -6.65 14.43
CA ARG A 103 -5.06 -6.24 13.93
C ARG A 103 -4.99 -5.60 12.54
N VAL A 104 -3.99 -4.77 12.29
CA VAL A 104 -3.78 -4.17 10.95
C VAL A 104 -3.41 -5.25 9.93
N LEU A 105 -2.52 -6.19 10.30
CA LEU A 105 -2.14 -7.30 9.43
C LEU A 105 -3.32 -8.20 9.08
N GLU A 106 -4.19 -8.49 10.04
CA GLU A 106 -5.37 -9.34 9.82
C GLU A 106 -6.39 -8.70 8.90
N VAL A 107 -6.52 -7.36 8.93
CA VAL A 107 -7.32 -6.60 7.94
C VAL A 107 -6.65 -6.64 6.57
N LEU A 108 -5.34 -6.36 6.50
CA LEU A 108 -4.59 -6.41 5.25
C LEU A 108 -4.66 -7.78 4.57
N LYS A 109 -4.51 -8.89 5.31
CA LYS A 109 -4.57 -10.25 4.77
C LYS A 109 -5.91 -10.56 4.10
N ARG A 110 -7.01 -10.02 4.62
CA ARG A 110 -8.38 -10.24 4.12
C ARG A 110 -8.79 -9.31 2.99
N ALA A 111 -8.19 -8.12 2.93
CA ALA A 111 -8.43 -7.16 1.87
C ALA A 111 -7.98 -7.72 0.50
N ASP A 112 -8.81 -7.57 -0.53
CA ASP A 112 -8.40 -7.82 -1.91
C ASP A 112 -7.47 -6.69 -2.40
N SER A 113 -7.75 -5.45 -1.97
CA SER A 113 -6.88 -4.28 -2.15
C SER A 113 -6.81 -3.42 -0.88
N PRO A 114 -5.66 -2.79 -0.58
CA PRO A 114 -5.61 -1.78 0.47
C PRO A 114 -6.35 -0.51 0.03
N SER A 115 -6.76 0.32 0.99
CA SER A 115 -7.20 1.69 0.68
C SER A 115 -6.00 2.64 0.63
N ASP A 116 -6.12 3.72 -0.14
CA ASP A 116 -5.08 4.77 -0.23
C ASP A 116 -4.73 5.33 1.15
N LEU A 117 -5.75 5.56 1.98
CA LEU A 117 -5.59 5.98 3.37
C LEU A 117 -4.73 4.98 4.18
N MET A 118 -4.86 3.69 3.91
CA MET A 118 -4.09 2.67 4.62
C MET A 118 -2.60 2.75 4.24
N LEU A 119 -2.30 2.89 2.96
CA LEU A 119 -0.94 3.09 2.47
C LEU A 119 -0.34 4.39 3.03
N GLU A 120 -1.03 5.52 2.85
CA GLU A 120 -0.59 6.81 3.34
C GLU A 120 -0.35 6.81 4.85
N GLY A 121 -1.27 6.24 5.63
CA GLY A 121 -1.14 6.22 7.08
C GLY A 121 0.02 5.35 7.56
N MET A 122 0.35 4.26 6.84
CA MET A 122 1.53 3.45 7.12
C MET A 122 2.83 4.22 6.80
N LEU A 123 2.85 4.94 5.68
CA LEU A 123 4.00 5.78 5.30
C LEU A 123 4.21 6.93 6.28
N LYS A 124 3.15 7.65 6.64
CA LYS A 124 3.16 8.72 7.66
C LYS A 124 3.67 8.20 9.00
N HIS A 125 3.24 6.99 9.40
CA HIS A 125 3.72 6.36 10.63
C HIS A 125 5.22 6.06 10.57
N LEU A 126 5.71 5.46 9.47
CA LEU A 126 7.13 5.12 9.31
C LEU A 126 8.03 6.34 9.15
N ALA A 127 7.50 7.47 8.68
CA ALA A 127 8.25 8.72 8.63
C ALA A 127 8.60 9.22 10.04
N VAL A 128 7.72 8.98 11.01
CA VAL A 128 7.92 9.32 12.43
C VAL A 128 8.69 8.21 13.15
N TYR A 129 8.41 6.93 12.86
CA TYR A 129 8.98 5.77 13.52
C TYR A 129 9.72 4.82 12.54
N PRO A 130 10.83 5.26 11.93
CA PRO A 130 11.55 4.48 10.91
C PRO A 130 12.26 3.24 11.44
N GLN A 131 12.21 2.98 12.75
CA GLN A 131 12.78 1.79 13.38
C GLN A 131 11.72 0.73 13.73
N ASP A 132 10.43 1.04 13.55
CA ASP A 132 9.34 0.13 13.88
C ASP A 132 9.28 -1.02 12.87
N ARG A 133 9.90 -2.15 13.23
CA ARG A 133 9.96 -3.36 12.39
C ARG A 133 8.57 -3.91 12.05
N LEU A 134 7.58 -3.78 12.93
CA LEU A 134 6.22 -4.28 12.67
C LEU A 134 5.50 -3.37 11.68
N ALA A 135 5.77 -2.07 11.69
CA ALA A 135 5.32 -1.14 10.65
C ALA A 135 5.89 -1.47 9.27
N HIS A 136 7.17 -1.83 9.17
CA HIS A 136 7.78 -2.25 7.91
C HIS A 136 7.11 -3.51 7.34
N GLN A 137 6.86 -4.51 8.18
CA GLN A 137 6.19 -5.74 7.75
C GLN A 137 4.78 -5.47 7.21
N ARG A 138 4.01 -4.60 7.87
CA ARG A 138 2.68 -4.18 7.41
C ARG A 138 2.75 -3.49 6.06
N LEU A 139 3.69 -2.55 5.89
CA LEU A 139 3.84 -1.81 4.65
C LEU A 139 4.26 -2.72 3.48
N ALA A 140 5.16 -3.68 3.69
CA ALA A 140 5.54 -4.63 2.64
C ALA A 140 4.35 -5.47 2.15
N ILE A 141 3.50 -5.95 3.07
CA ILE A 141 2.27 -6.67 2.73
C ILE A 141 1.25 -5.75 2.06
N CYS A 142 1.15 -4.49 2.50
CA CYS A 142 0.30 -3.50 1.85
C CYS A 142 0.76 -3.29 0.39
N ALA A 143 2.04 -3.00 0.18
CA ALA A 143 2.62 -2.75 -1.14
C ALA A 143 2.44 -3.92 -2.12
N SER A 144 2.53 -5.17 -1.66
CA SER A 144 2.28 -6.33 -2.54
C SER A 144 0.83 -6.45 -2.99
N LYS A 145 -0.13 -5.93 -2.20
CA LYS A 145 -1.56 -5.91 -2.54
C LYS A 145 -1.99 -4.67 -3.32
N VAL A 146 -1.18 -3.61 -3.33
CA VAL A 146 -1.40 -2.41 -4.14
C VAL A 146 -1.36 -2.72 -5.65
N GLN A 147 -0.82 -3.87 -6.06
CA GLN A 147 -0.76 -4.28 -7.46
C GLN A 147 -2.12 -4.23 -8.18
N HIS A 148 -3.23 -4.50 -7.49
CA HIS A 148 -4.58 -4.44 -8.07
C HIS A 148 -5.08 -3.00 -8.29
N LEU A 149 -4.51 -2.01 -7.60
CA LEU A 149 -4.86 -0.59 -7.73
C LEU A 149 -4.21 0.07 -8.95
N LEU A 150 -3.16 -0.53 -9.53
CA LEU A 150 -2.51 -0.01 -10.74
C LEU A 150 -3.36 -0.15 -12.02
N GLN A 151 -4.50 -0.85 -11.95
CA GLN A 151 -5.50 -0.90 -13.03
C GLN A 151 -6.52 0.24 -12.94
N THR A 152 -6.50 0.98 -11.83
CA THR A 152 -7.33 2.17 -11.59
C THR A 152 -6.42 3.40 -11.60
N ASP A 153 -6.90 4.57 -12.03
CA ASP A 153 -6.15 5.84 -12.17
C ASP A 153 -5.55 6.41 -10.85
N THR A 154 -5.38 5.59 -9.81
CA THR A 154 -4.81 5.98 -8.52
C THR A 154 -3.29 6.01 -8.59
N ASP A 155 -2.70 7.21 -8.49
CA ASP A 155 -1.25 7.40 -8.42
C ASP A 155 -0.69 6.98 -7.05
N ILE A 156 -0.32 5.70 -6.95
CA ILE A 156 0.29 5.08 -5.77
C ILE A 156 1.76 5.50 -5.58
N ILE A 157 2.38 6.12 -6.58
CA ILE A 157 3.79 6.50 -6.57
C ILE A 157 3.97 7.82 -5.83
N ASN A 158 3.02 8.77 -5.97
CA ASN A 158 3.05 10.04 -5.24
C ASN A 158 3.25 9.88 -3.73
N PRO A 159 2.44 9.09 -3.00
CA PRO A 159 2.65 8.91 -1.57
C PRO A 159 4.02 8.33 -1.22
N LEU A 160 4.58 7.47 -2.08
CA LEU A 160 5.91 6.89 -1.87
C LEU A 160 7.03 7.92 -2.10
N ILE A 161 6.90 8.76 -3.13
CA ILE A 161 7.83 9.87 -3.38
C ILE A 161 7.74 10.90 -2.25
N ASP A 162 6.54 11.27 -1.81
CA ASP A 162 6.34 12.18 -0.68
C ASP A 162 7.00 11.63 0.59
N TYR A 163 6.86 10.32 0.84
CA TYR A 163 7.54 9.65 1.94
C TYR A 163 9.06 9.72 1.82
N LEU A 164 9.62 9.44 0.64
CA LEU A 164 11.07 9.56 0.38
C LEU A 164 11.58 10.98 0.66
N ASN A 165 10.81 11.99 0.24
CA ASN A 165 11.15 13.40 0.38
C ASN A 165 11.08 13.92 1.82
N THR A 166 10.46 13.18 2.76
CA THR A 166 10.50 13.56 4.19
C THR A 166 11.91 13.58 4.76
N ASN A 167 12.78 12.67 4.31
CA ASN A 167 14.20 12.64 4.68
C ASN A 167 15.00 11.86 3.64
N PRO A 168 15.34 12.49 2.49
CA PRO A 168 15.86 11.80 1.32
C PRO A 168 17.27 11.21 1.52
N LEU A 169 18.01 11.65 2.55
CA LEU A 169 19.34 11.13 2.89
C LEU A 169 19.31 10.06 3.99
N ASN A 170 18.14 9.74 4.54
CA ASN A 170 18.02 8.70 5.55
C ASN A 170 17.96 7.32 4.88
N SER A 171 18.95 6.47 5.18
CA SER A 171 19.05 5.12 4.62
C SER A 171 17.87 4.20 4.98
N GLY A 172 17.21 4.43 6.13
CA GLY A 172 15.99 3.72 6.52
C GLY A 172 14.79 4.11 5.65
N VAL A 173 14.62 5.41 5.39
CA VAL A 173 13.58 5.94 4.47
C VAL A 173 13.79 5.39 3.06
N GLN A 174 15.02 5.50 2.53
CA GLN A 174 15.39 4.94 1.23
C GLN A 174 15.15 3.43 1.13
N LYS A 175 15.50 2.68 2.19
CA LYS A 175 15.28 1.22 2.25
C LYS A 175 13.80 0.87 2.23
N ILE A 176 12.96 1.56 2.99
CA ILE A 176 11.50 1.36 2.99
C ILE A 176 10.94 1.67 1.60
N PHE A 177 11.33 2.80 1.02
CA PHE A 177 10.92 3.17 -0.33
C PHE A 177 11.26 2.07 -1.33
N MET A 178 12.51 1.57 -1.31
CA MET A 178 12.95 0.44 -2.15
C MET A 178 12.13 -0.81 -1.93
N GLN A 179 11.83 -1.17 -0.68
CA GLN A 179 10.97 -2.31 -0.37
C GLN A 179 9.59 -2.15 -1.01
N CYS A 180 8.99 -0.95 -0.97
CA CYS A 180 7.68 -0.73 -1.58
C CYS A 180 7.74 -0.87 -3.11
N VAL A 181 8.61 -0.11 -3.78
CA VAL A 181 8.66 -0.08 -5.25
C VAL A 181 9.10 -1.41 -5.86
N THR A 182 9.88 -2.23 -5.14
CA THR A 182 10.26 -3.58 -5.59
C THR A 182 9.14 -4.61 -5.48
N HIS A 183 8.23 -4.46 -4.50
CA HIS A 183 7.08 -5.34 -4.33
C HIS A 183 5.92 -4.98 -5.28
N ILE A 184 5.92 -3.78 -5.84
CA ILE A 184 4.99 -3.40 -6.90
C ILE A 184 5.45 -4.04 -8.21
N MET A 185 4.84 -5.17 -8.59
CA MET A 185 5.29 -5.98 -9.72
C MET A 185 5.15 -5.30 -11.09
N LEU A 186 4.14 -4.43 -11.28
CA LEU A 186 3.68 -3.95 -12.59
C LEU A 186 3.82 -2.42 -12.77
N LEU A 187 4.95 -1.83 -12.37
CA LEU A 187 5.22 -0.43 -12.70
C LEU A 187 5.55 -0.28 -14.18
N SER A 188 4.88 0.67 -14.85
CA SER A 188 5.17 1.08 -16.23
C SER A 188 6.60 1.63 -16.33
N GLU A 189 7.13 1.69 -17.55
CA GLU A 189 8.45 2.29 -17.78
C GLU A 189 8.49 3.77 -17.35
N SER A 190 7.40 4.52 -17.59
CA SER A 190 7.28 5.93 -17.18
C SER A 190 7.37 6.11 -15.66
N GLU A 191 6.67 5.28 -14.88
CA GLU A 191 6.74 5.36 -13.41
C GLU A 191 8.11 4.91 -12.89
N ARG A 192 8.71 3.89 -13.50
CA ARG A 192 10.08 3.48 -13.15
C ARG A 192 11.09 4.58 -13.48
N GLN A 193 10.91 5.31 -14.59
CA GLN A 193 11.78 6.43 -14.96
C GLN A 193 11.61 7.58 -13.98
N ARG A 194 10.38 7.96 -13.65
CA ARG A 194 10.05 8.99 -12.66
C ARG A 194 10.70 8.73 -11.30
N ILE A 195 10.67 7.48 -10.82
CA ILE A 195 11.35 7.06 -9.59
C ILE A 195 12.87 7.21 -9.70
N TYR A 196 13.44 6.89 -10.86
CA TYR A 196 14.88 7.06 -11.11
C TYR A 196 15.29 8.54 -11.16
N ASP A 197 14.50 9.38 -11.84
CA ASP A 197 14.70 10.82 -11.90
C ASP A 197 14.63 11.46 -10.51
N THR A 198 13.68 11.03 -9.66
CA THR A 198 13.60 11.48 -8.25
C THR A 198 14.90 11.17 -7.49
N ALA A 199 15.48 9.97 -7.68
CA ALA A 199 16.75 9.63 -7.03
C ALA A 199 17.91 10.49 -7.54
N LEU A 200 17.91 10.82 -8.84
CA LEU A 200 18.89 11.69 -9.46
C LEU A 200 18.78 13.13 -8.99
N GLU A 201 17.56 13.66 -8.80
CA GLU A 201 17.29 14.96 -8.20
C GLU A 201 17.82 15.03 -6.75
N ILE A 202 17.55 14.00 -5.94
CA ILE A 202 18.11 13.91 -4.57
C ILE A 202 19.65 13.98 -4.58
N LEU A 203 20.30 13.34 -5.55
CA LEU A 203 21.76 13.41 -5.69
C LEU A 203 22.22 14.79 -6.16
N GLN A 204 21.51 15.40 -7.10
CA GLN A 204 21.82 16.74 -7.60
C GLN A 204 21.76 17.78 -6.47
N ASP A 205 20.79 17.66 -5.57
CA ASP A 205 20.68 18.51 -4.38
C ASP A 205 21.75 18.19 -3.31
N ASN A 206 22.37 17.00 -3.38
CA ASN A 206 23.32 16.50 -2.38
C ASN A 206 24.56 15.84 -3.02
N PRO A 207 25.34 16.56 -3.84
CA PRO A 207 26.36 15.96 -4.72
C PRO A 207 27.52 15.30 -3.97
N ALA A 208 27.83 15.77 -2.76
CA ALA A 208 28.87 15.21 -1.89
C ALA A 208 28.41 13.97 -1.11
N SER A 209 27.10 13.67 -1.09
CA SER A 209 26.54 12.60 -0.25
C SER A 209 26.81 11.22 -0.82
N SER A 210 27.59 10.41 -0.09
CA SER A 210 27.79 8.99 -0.42
C SER A 210 26.47 8.21 -0.37
N THR A 211 25.58 8.54 0.57
CA THR A 211 24.25 7.94 0.69
C THR A 211 23.39 8.20 -0.54
N ALA A 212 23.38 9.44 -1.06
CA ALA A 212 22.62 9.77 -2.27
C ALA A 212 23.17 9.02 -3.50
N LYS A 213 24.51 8.94 -3.64
CA LYS A 213 25.16 8.17 -4.72
C LYS A 213 24.78 6.69 -4.68
N GLN A 214 24.83 6.07 -3.50
CA GLN A 214 24.44 4.66 -3.33
C GLN A 214 22.95 4.43 -3.60
N PHE A 215 22.10 5.40 -3.26
CA PHE A 215 20.68 5.33 -3.57
C PHE A 215 20.42 5.37 -5.07
N VAL A 216 21.05 6.29 -5.81
CA VAL A 216 20.97 6.35 -7.28
C VAL A 216 21.43 5.05 -7.92
N LEU A 217 22.54 4.47 -7.45
CA LEU A 217 23.01 3.16 -7.94
C LEU A 217 21.96 2.07 -7.71
N THR A 218 21.36 2.04 -6.54
CA THR A 218 20.37 1.01 -6.17
C THR A 218 19.10 1.13 -7.03
N ILE A 219 18.56 2.35 -7.18
CA ILE A 219 17.38 2.62 -7.99
C ILE A 219 17.67 2.39 -9.48
N GLY A 220 18.79 2.88 -9.99
CA GLY A 220 19.18 2.72 -11.39
C GLY A 220 19.29 1.25 -11.77
N ARG A 221 19.96 0.44 -10.95
CA ARG A 221 20.07 -1.02 -11.17
C ARG A 221 18.70 -1.71 -11.18
N TRP A 222 17.81 -1.31 -10.28
CA TRP A 222 16.44 -1.81 -10.26
C TRP A 222 15.65 -1.39 -11.51
N HIS A 223 15.70 -0.11 -11.88
CA HIS A 223 15.03 0.47 -13.05
C HIS A 223 15.44 -0.24 -14.35
N PHE A 224 16.74 -0.27 -14.65
CA PHE A 224 17.26 -0.89 -15.87
C PHE A 224 17.13 -2.42 -15.82
N GLY A 225 17.33 -3.03 -14.65
CA GLY A 225 17.17 -4.47 -14.46
C GLY A 225 15.76 -4.97 -14.78
N LYS A 226 14.72 -4.19 -14.46
CA LYS A 226 13.32 -4.55 -14.75
C LYS A 226 13.00 -4.71 -16.24
N SER A 227 13.70 -3.97 -17.10
CA SER A 227 13.52 -4.06 -18.56
C SER A 227 14.34 -5.19 -19.20
N ARG A 228 15.19 -5.91 -18.43
CA ARG A 228 16.11 -6.93 -18.95
C ARG A 228 15.65 -8.35 -18.60
N LYS A 229 15.86 -9.28 -19.54
CA LYS A 229 15.67 -10.71 -19.30
C LYS A 229 16.65 -11.19 -18.22
N GLY A 230 16.14 -11.61 -17.07
CA GLY A 230 16.93 -12.03 -15.91
C GLY A 230 17.11 -10.98 -14.80
N GLY A 231 16.50 -9.78 -14.94
CA GLY A 231 16.41 -8.82 -13.84
C GLY A 231 17.70 -8.09 -13.50
N LYS A 232 18.74 -8.19 -14.34
CA LYS A 232 20.06 -7.60 -14.11
C LYS A 232 20.39 -6.55 -15.18
N PRO A 233 20.94 -5.39 -14.78
CA PRO A 233 21.43 -4.39 -15.73
C PRO A 233 22.62 -4.95 -16.54
N SER A 234 22.75 -4.48 -17.78
CA SER A 234 23.92 -4.74 -18.62
C SER A 234 25.08 -3.80 -18.28
N ILE A 235 26.26 -4.06 -18.84
CA ILE A 235 27.43 -3.18 -18.70
C ILE A 235 27.12 -1.76 -19.23
N TYR A 236 26.35 -1.65 -20.31
CA TYR A 236 25.93 -0.35 -20.87
C TYR A 236 24.98 0.39 -19.93
N ASP A 237 24.09 -0.33 -19.24
CA ASP A 237 23.18 0.27 -18.26
C ASP A 237 23.97 0.78 -17.04
N GLU A 238 24.94 -0.02 -16.54
CA GLU A 238 25.84 0.43 -15.46
C GLU A 238 26.63 1.68 -15.88
N GLN A 239 27.18 1.71 -17.10
CA GLN A 239 27.89 2.89 -17.61
C GLN A 239 26.98 4.11 -17.71
N ARG A 240 25.73 3.93 -18.16
CA ARG A 240 24.72 5.01 -18.18
C ARG A 240 24.45 5.56 -16.78
N ILE A 241 24.23 4.69 -15.79
CA ILE A 241 24.03 5.10 -14.39
C ILE A 241 25.24 5.90 -13.89
N GLN A 242 26.47 5.45 -14.18
CA GLN A 242 27.68 6.18 -13.76
C GLN A 242 27.77 7.55 -14.42
N ASN A 243 27.50 7.66 -15.72
CA ASN A 243 27.49 8.95 -16.42
C ASN A 243 26.44 9.89 -15.83
N ASP A 244 25.25 9.36 -15.51
CA ASP A 244 24.19 10.12 -14.87
C ASP A 244 24.60 10.64 -13.48
N ILE A 245 25.29 9.82 -12.67
CA ILE A 245 25.85 10.24 -11.39
C ILE A 245 26.91 11.32 -11.59
N LEU A 246 27.85 11.12 -12.53
CA LEU A 246 28.95 12.05 -12.79
C LEU A 246 28.43 13.44 -13.20
N ALA A 247 27.39 13.49 -14.03
CA ALA A 247 26.76 14.74 -14.47
C ALA A 247 26.08 15.55 -13.34
N ARG A 248 25.86 14.93 -12.17
CA ARG A 248 25.14 15.55 -11.03
C ARG A 248 26.03 15.82 -9.83
N VAL A 249 27.29 15.38 -9.89
CA VAL A 249 28.30 15.57 -8.82
C VAL A 249 29.43 16.50 -9.25
N SER A 250 29.44 16.91 -10.52
CA SER A 250 30.32 17.93 -11.09
C SER A 250 29.84 19.33 -10.74
#